data_AF-A0A920UT04-F1
#
_entry.id   AF-A0A920UT04-F1
#
_cell.length_a   1.000
_cell.length_b   1.000
_cell.length_c   1.000
_cell.angle_alpha   90.00
_cell.angle_beta   90.00
_cell.angle_gamma   90.00
#
_symmetry.space_group_name_H-M   'P 1'
#
loop_
_entity.id
_entity.type
_entity.pdbx_description
1 polymer ?
#
loop_
_entity_poly.entity_id
_entity_poly.type
_entity_poly.pdbx_seq_one_letter_code
_entity_poly.pdbx_strand_id
1 'polypeptide(L)' 'MEISGDYFENCNCDYVCPCIITNMAAEPTHGSCKAGLVMSITDGSFGELSLRGSKVCSDGYD' A
#
# COMPACT_ATOMS: atom_id res chain seq x y z
N MET A 1 -6.67 0.70 16.63
CA MET A 1 -5.50 1.01 15.80
C MET A 1 -5.91 2.17 14.93
N GLU A 2 -5.17 3.27 15.01
CA GLU A 2 -5.41 4.47 14.22
C GLU A 2 -4.08 4.89 13.58
N ILE A 3 -4.09 5.19 12.29
CA ILE A 3 -2.91 5.59 11.54
C ILE A 3 -3.32 6.70 10.57
N SER A 4 -2.52 7.77 10.57
CA SER A 4 -2.62 8.89 9.65
C SER A 4 -1.25 9.19 9.04
N GLY A 5 -1.23 9.51 7.75
CA GLY A 5 0.01 9.84 7.05
C GLY A 5 -0.14 9.77 5.55
N ASP A 6 1.00 9.86 4.88
CA ASP A 6 1.05 9.80 3.43
C ASP A 6 1.13 8.35 2.97
N TYR A 7 0.28 8.02 2.00
CA TYR A 7 0.19 6.72 1.37
C TYR A 7 0.64 6.83 -0.08
N PHE A 8 1.58 5.98 -0.47
CA PHE A 8 2.05 5.86 -1.83
C PHE A 8 2.06 4.40 -2.23
N GLU A 9 1.54 4.10 -3.40
CA GLU A 9 1.62 2.77 -3.98
C GLU A 9 1.83 2.86 -5.48
N ASN A 10 2.53 1.88 -6.02
CA ASN A 10 2.74 1.75 -7.45
C ASN A 10 2.79 0.27 -7.80
N CYS A 11 2.18 -0.07 -8.94
CA CYS A 11 2.25 -1.41 -9.50
C CYS A 11 2.89 -1.39 -10.90
N ASN A 12 3.14 -2.56 -11.46
CA ASN A 12 3.64 -2.73 -12.82
C ASN A 12 2.56 -2.65 -13.90
N CYS A 13 1.30 -2.34 -13.60
CA CYS A 13 0.23 -2.27 -14.61
C CYS A 13 0.32 -1.00 -15.48
N ASP A 14 -0.35 -1.02 -16.64
CA ASP A 14 -0.20 0.03 -17.66
C ASP A 14 -0.60 1.45 -17.22
N TYR A 15 -1.55 1.59 -16.29
CA TYR A 15 -2.06 2.90 -15.85
C TYR A 15 -2.35 2.96 -14.36
N VAL A 16 -3.56 2.53 -13.98
CA VAL A 16 -4.02 2.43 -12.59
C VAL A 16 -4.09 0.97 -12.25
N CYS A 17 -3.66 0.62 -11.04
CA CYS A 17 -3.72 -0.74 -10.52
C CYS A 17 -5.19 -1.24 -10.58
N PRO A 18 -5.55 -2.13 -11.52
CA PRO A 18 -6.93 -2.57 -11.70
C PRO A 18 -7.42 -3.31 -10.45
N CYS A 19 -6.50 -4.02 -9.79
CA CYS A 19 -6.59 -4.60 -8.47
C CYS A 19 -7.25 -3.68 -7.43
N ILE A 20 -6.83 -2.42 -7.30
CA ILE A 20 -7.36 -1.54 -6.24
C ILE A 20 -8.77 -1.05 -6.57
N ILE A 21 -9.00 -0.61 -7.81
CA ILE A 21 -10.29 -0.05 -8.22
C ILE A 21 -11.39 -1.12 -8.30
N THR A 22 -11.01 -2.39 -8.42
CA THR A 22 -11.94 -3.53 -8.49
C THR A 22 -12.00 -4.35 -7.21
N ASN A 23 -11.35 -3.92 -6.12
CA ASN A 23 -11.26 -4.67 -4.87
C ASN A 23 -10.74 -6.10 -5.09
N MET A 24 -9.60 -6.20 -5.78
CA MET A 24 -8.84 -7.41 -6.09
C MET A 24 -9.52 -8.43 -7.01
N ALA A 25 -10.58 -8.03 -7.72
CA ALA A 25 -11.28 -8.91 -8.66
C ALA A 25 -10.67 -8.94 -10.08
N ALA A 26 -10.00 -7.87 -10.49
CA ALA A 26 -9.35 -7.79 -11.81
C ALA A 26 -7.90 -8.29 -11.77
N GLU A 27 -7.50 -8.95 -12.86
CA GLU A 27 -6.13 -9.44 -13.05
C GLU A 27 -5.15 -8.31 -13.41
N PRO A 28 -3.86 -8.46 -13.08
CA PRO A 28 -2.79 -7.55 -13.52
C PRO A 28 -2.65 -7.54 -15.04
N THR A 29 -2.34 -6.38 -15.63
CA THR A 29 -2.26 -6.25 -17.10
C THR A 29 -1.07 -6.99 -17.73
N HIS A 30 -0.05 -7.32 -16.93
CA HIS A 30 1.13 -8.09 -17.35
C HIS A 30 1.15 -9.53 -16.82
N GLY A 31 0.01 -10.06 -16.35
CA GLY A 31 -0.14 -11.45 -15.90
C GLY A 31 0.54 -11.82 -14.58
N SER A 32 1.31 -10.92 -13.98
CA SER A 32 1.80 -11.02 -12.59
C SER A 32 1.86 -9.64 -11.97
N CYS A 33 1.50 -9.54 -10.69
CA CYS A 33 1.58 -8.31 -9.92
C CYS A 33 2.98 -8.15 -9.33
N LYS A 34 3.55 -6.96 -9.54
CA LYS A 34 4.71 -6.44 -8.80
C LYS A 34 4.32 -5.06 -8.29
N ALA A 35 3.97 -5.00 -7.02
CA ALA A 35 3.51 -3.79 -6.37
C ALA A 35 4.46 -3.41 -5.22
N GLY A 36 4.64 -2.11 -5.03
CA GLY A 36 5.29 -1.53 -3.87
C GLY A 36 4.34 -0.56 -3.20
N LEU A 37 4.24 -0.65 -1.88
CA LEU A 37 3.43 0.22 -1.05
C LEU A 37 4.30 0.81 0.05
N VAL A 38 4.22 2.12 0.22
CA VAL A 38 4.94 2.87 1.23
C VAL A 38 3.97 3.74 2.01
N MET A 39 4.11 3.71 3.33
CA MET A 39 3.39 4.59 4.24
C MET A 39 4.39 5.37 5.08
N SER A 40 4.28 6.70 5.06
CA SER A 40 4.98 7.58 5.98
C SER A 40 4.00 8.04 7.06
N ILE A 41 4.10 7.44 8.25
CA ILE A 41 3.16 7.65 9.35
C ILE A 41 3.47 8.99 10.03
N THR A 42 2.59 9.97 9.88
CA THR A 42 2.71 11.28 10.54
C THR A 42 2.08 11.28 11.94
N ASP A 43 1.12 10.38 12.18
CA ASP A 43 0.49 10.16 13.49
C ASP A 43 -0.17 8.77 13.59
N GLY A 44 -0.30 8.21 14.79
CA GLY A 44 -0.97 6.92 14.99
C GLY A 44 -0.38 6.06 16.10
N SER A 45 -1.15 5.03 16.49
CA SER A 45 -0.80 4.12 17.59
C SER A 45 -1.35 2.70 17.43
N PHE A 46 -0.65 1.76 18.05
CA PHE A 46 -1.06 0.38 18.25
C PHE A 46 -1.06 0.04 19.75
N GLY A 47 -2.23 0.13 20.40
CA GLY A 47 -2.31 0.10 21.86
C GLY A 47 -1.57 1.30 22.45
N GLU A 48 -0.67 1.05 23.39
CA GLU A 48 0.19 2.08 23.99
C GLU A 48 1.44 2.41 23.15
N LEU A 49 1.67 1.69 22.03
CA LEU A 49 2.83 1.91 21.17
C LEU A 49 2.55 3.04 20.17
N SER A 50 3.34 4.11 20.25
CA SER A 50 3.34 5.18 19.25
C SER A 50 3.99 4.72 17.95
N LEU A 51 3.34 4.98 16.82
CA LEU A 51 3.86 4.72 15.47
C LEU A 51 4.32 6.01 14.77
N ARG A 52 4.15 7.16 15.41
CA ARG A 52 4.45 8.48 14.85
C ARG A 52 5.89 8.57 14.34
N GLY A 53 6.04 9.02 13.09
CA GLY A 53 7.33 9.17 12.41
C GLY A 53 7.88 7.89 11.77
N SER A 54 7.20 6.75 11.93
CA SER A 54 7.60 5.48 11.32
C SER A 54 7.38 5.50 9.81
N LYS A 55 8.23 4.78 9.09
CA LYS A 55 8.07 4.53 7.65
C LYS A 55 7.94 3.04 7.43
N VAL A 56 6.93 2.63 6.69
CA VAL A 56 6.64 1.24 6.37
C VAL A 56 6.72 1.09 4.87
N CYS A 57 7.45 0.07 4.40
CA CYS A 57 7.47 -0.34 3.01
C CYS A 57 7.05 -1.81 2.95
N SER A 58 6.15 -2.14 2.04
CA SER A 58 5.73 -3.51 1.77
C SER A 58 5.71 -3.75 0.27
N ASP A 59 6.29 -4.87 -0.14
CA ASP A 59 6.24 -5.33 -1.52
C ASP A 59 5.17 -6.40 -1.66
N GLY A 60 4.34 -6.27 -2.68
CA GLY A 60 3.31 -7.23 -3.07
C GLY A 60 3.73 -7.96 -4.34
N TYR A 61 3.73 -9.28 -4.28
CA TYR A 61 3.86 -10.14 -5.45
C TYR A 61 2.60 -11.02 -5.49
N ASP A 62 1.91 -11.05 -6.63
CA ASP A 62 0.90 -12.09 -6.92
C ASP A 62 1.59 -13.46 -7.02
#